data_AF-A0A1Q3EHY6-F1
#
_entry.id   AF-A0A1Q3EHY6-F1
#
_cell.length_a   1.000
_cell.length_b   1.000
_cell.length_c   1.000
_cell.angle_alpha   90.00
_cell.angle_beta   90.00
_cell.angle_gamma   90.00
#
_symmetry.space_group_name_H-M   'P 1'
#
loop_
_entity.id
_entity.type
_entity.pdbx_description
1 polymer ?
#
loop_
_entity_poly.entity_id
_entity_poly.type
_entity_poly.pdbx_seq_one_letter_code
_entity_poly.pdbx_strand_id
1 'polypeptide(L)' 'MVESLLEAGADTKIRDKRGELAESFVPPTDEETRKLFRKARAQIMTVSKDDIASDDDGEEGSGSGSDED' A
#
# COMPACT_ATOMS: atom_id res chain seq x y z
N MET A 1 13.03 -9.59 -8.55
CA MET A 1 12.73 -9.49 -7.11
C MET A 1 12.13 -8.13 -6.73
N VAL A 2 12.74 -6.99 -7.09
CA VAL A 2 12.13 -5.67 -6.76
C VAL A 2 10.77 -5.49 -7.45
N GLU A 3 10.68 -5.82 -8.74
CA GLU A 3 9.43 -5.77 -9.50
C GLU A 3 8.30 -6.58 -8.84
N SER A 4 8.56 -7.85 -8.51
CA SER A 4 7.57 -8.73 -7.86
C SER A 4 7.08 -8.21 -6.51
N LEU A 5 7.93 -7.53 -5.74
CA LEU A 5 7.52 -6.93 -4.46
C LEU A 5 6.62 -5.70 -4.68
N LEU A 6 6.99 -4.85 -5.64
CA LEU A 6 6.21 -3.66 -5.98
C LEU A 6 4.85 -4.03 -6.58
N GLU A 7 4.80 -5.06 -7.42
CA GLU A 7 3.56 -5.60 -8.00
C GLU A 7 2.67 -6.28 -6.95
N ALA A 8 3.27 -6.90 -5.93
CA ALA A 8 2.54 -7.45 -4.78
C ALA A 8 1.98 -6.37 -3.82
N GLY A 9 2.17 -5.08 -4.12
CA GLY A 9 1.62 -3.97 -3.33
C GLY A 9 2.53 -3.51 -2.20
N ALA A 10 3.84 -3.75 -2.27
CA ALA A 10 4.78 -3.21 -1.29
C ALA A 10 4.68 -1.67 -1.21
N ASP A 11 4.52 -1.14 0.01
CA ASP A 11 4.42 0.31 0.22
C ASP A 11 5.78 0.99 0.09
N THR A 12 5.95 1.73 -1.01
CA THR A 12 7.15 2.51 -1.33
C THR A 12 7.40 3.71 -0.40
N LYS A 13 6.47 4.03 0.51
CA LYS A 13 6.57 5.17 1.44
C LYS A 13 7.04 4.78 2.83
N ILE A 14 7.14 3.49 3.13
CA ILE A 14 7.67 3.01 4.41
C ILE A 14 9.12 3.46 4.56
N ARG A 15 9.42 4.04 5.72
CA ARG A 15 10.76 4.51 6.10
C ARG A 15 11.41 3.48 7.01
N ASP A 16 12.73 3.33 6.87
CA ASP A 16 13.50 2.54 7.81
C ASP A 16 13.71 3.27 9.16
N LYS A 17 14.42 2.63 10.09
CA LYS A 17 14.75 3.21 11.40
C LYS A 17 15.59 4.50 11.35
N ARG A 18 16.16 4.85 10.19
CA ARG A 18 16.90 6.08 9.94
C ARG A 18 16.05 7.14 9.22
N GLY A 19 14.79 6.83 8.89
CA GLY A 19 13.90 7.74 8.16
C GLY A 19 14.06 7.70 6.64
N GLU A 20 14.85 6.75 6.11
CA GLU A 20 15.16 6.63 4.69
C GLU A 20 14.12 5.77 3.96
N LEU A 21 13.80 6.13 2.72
CA LEU A 21 12.92 5.34 1.86
C LEU A 21 13.71 4.24 1.15
N ALA A 22 13.04 3.16 0.73
CA ALA A 22 13.70 2.13 -0.08
C ALA A 22 14.33 2.69 -1.38
N GLU A 23 13.68 3.66 -2.02
CA GLU A 23 14.18 4.30 -3.25
C GLU A 23 15.50 5.06 -3.04
N SER A 24 15.82 5.56 -1.82
CA SER A 24 17.06 6.32 -1.59
C SER A 24 18.32 5.45 -1.60
N PHE A 25 18.16 4.13 -1.43
CA PHE A 25 19.25 3.16 -1.52
C PHE A 25 19.51 2.70 -2.96
N VAL A 26 18.66 3.09 -3.92
CA VAL A 26 18.84 2.72 -5.33
C VAL A 26 19.87 3.67 -5.96
N PRO A 27 20.98 3.15 -6.53
CA PRO A 27 21.98 3.99 -7.18
C PRO A 27 21.37 4.81 -8.32
N PRO A 28 21.88 6.03 -8.59
CA PRO A 28 21.34 6.87 -9.66
C PRO A 28 21.52 6.25 -11.05
N THR A 29 22.49 5.35 -11.22
CA THR A 29 22.79 4.61 -12.46
C THR A 29 21.84 3.43 -12.69
N ASP A 30 21.10 3.00 -11.67
CA ASP A 30 20.11 1.93 -11.81
C ASP A 30 18.75 2.52 -12.22
N GLU A 31 18.67 2.92 -13.49
CA GLU A 31 17.47 3.54 -14.06
C GLU A 31 16.27 2.58 -14.09
N GLU A 32 16.54 1.28 -14.23
CA GLU A 32 15.51 0.24 -14.30
C GLU A 32 14.76 0.13 -12.97
N THR A 33 15.49 -0.02 -11.86
CA THR A 33 14.88 -0.09 -10.53
C THR A 33 14.14 1.21 -10.20
N ARG A 34 14.70 2.37 -10.53
CA ARG A 34 14.03 3.67 -10.30
C ARG A 34 12.76 3.83 -11.14
N LYS A 35 12.73 3.27 -12.35
CA LYS A 35 11.53 3.24 -13.20
C LYS A 35 10.45 2.37 -12.56
N LEU A 36 10.81 1.24 -11.96
CA LEU A 36 9.86 0.38 -11.23
C LEU A 36 9.22 1.12 -10.04
N PHE A 37 10.01 1.81 -9.21
CA PHE A 37 9.47 2.65 -8.12
C PHE A 37 8.49 3.72 -8.62
N ARG A 38 8.83 4.39 -9.74
CA ARG A 38 7.95 5.40 -10.35
C ARG A 38 6.64 4.81 -10.84
N LYS A 39 6.69 3.63 -11.49
CA LYS A 39 5.51 2.90 -11.96
C LYS A 39 4.61 2.50 -10.79
N ALA A 40 5.19 1.91 -9.73
CA ALA A 40 4.45 1.49 -8.54
C ALA A 40 3.74 2.66 -7.86
N ARG A 41 4.41 3.82 -7.73
CA ARG A 41 3.80 5.04 -7.17
C ARG A 41 2.61 5.55 -7.98
N ALA A 42 2.72 5.50 -9.31
CA ALA A 42 1.62 5.88 -10.20
C ALA A 42 0.42 4.93 -10.06
N GLN A 43 0.67 3.62 -9.98
CA GLN A 43 -0.38 2.60 -9.81
C GLN A 43 -1.15 2.78 -8.51
N ILE A 44 -0.45 3.05 -7.39
CA ILE A 44 -1.11 3.31 -6.09
C ILE A 44 -1.95 4.59 -6.14
N MET A 45 -1.52 5.63 -6.86
CA MET A 45 -2.29 6.88 -7.00
C MET A 45 -3.50 6.75 -7.94
N THR A 46 -3.49 5.81 -8.89
CA THR A 46 -4.61 5.55 -9.79
C THR A 46 -5.73 4.73 -9.16
N VAL A 47 -5.46 4.04 -8.04
CA VAL A 47 -6.52 3.45 -7.21
C VAL A 47 -7.17 4.59 -6.42
N SER A 48 -8.41 4.92 -6.77
CA SER A 48 -9.17 5.98 -6.08
C SER A 48 -9.28 5.62 -4.60
N LYS A 49 -9.01 6.57 -3.71
CA LYS A 49 -9.24 6.41 -2.27
C LYS A 49 -10.68 6.02 -1.92
N ASP A 50 -11.60 6.22 -2.86
CA ASP A 50 -13.02 5.86 -2.77
C ASP A 50 -13.28 4.34 -2.85
N ASP A 51 -12.31 3.56 -3.33
CA ASP A 51 -12.43 2.09 -3.48
C ASP A 51 -11.62 1.32 -2.42
N ILE A 52 -11.12 2.04 -1.41
CA ILE A 52 -10.56 1.44 -0.19
C ILE A 52 -11.74 1.28 0.76
N ALA A 53 -12.07 0.04 1.13
CA ALA A 53 -12.93 -0.21 2.27
C ALA A 53 -12.29 0.45 3.49
N SER A 54 -12.79 1.61 3.88
CA SER A 54 -12.50 2.19 5.18
C SER A 54 -13.22 1.29 6.17
N ASP A 55 -12.53 0.29 6.69
CA ASP A 55 -12.95 -0.41 7.89
C ASP A 55 -12.81 0.62 9.02
N ASP A 56 -13.82 1.48 9.12
CA ASP A 56 -14.08 2.28 10.29
C ASP A 56 -14.41 1.27 11.38
N ASP A 57 -13.37 0.97 12.17
CA ASP A 57 -13.37 0.10 13.33
C ASP A 57 -14.27 0.70 14.42
N GLY A 58 -15.57 0.68 14.13
CA GLY A 58 -16.68 1.05 14.98
C GLY A 58 -17.29 -0.22 15.55
N GLU A 59 -16.63 -0.80 16.54
CA GLU A 59 -17.26 -1.70 17.51
C GLU A 59 -18.52 -1.04 18.08
N GLU A 60 -19.69 -1.44 17.57
CA GLU A 60 -20.93 -1.46 18.33
C GLU A 60 -21.50 -2.88 18.24
N GLY A 61 -21.03 -3.74 19.13
CA GLY A 61 -21.71 -4.99 19.43
C GLY A 61 -23.20 -4.73 19.72
N SER A 62 -24.06 -5.21 18.82
CA SER A 62 -25.42 -5.59 19.15
C SER A 62 -25.80 -6.82 18.36
N GLY A 63 -25.49 -7.97 18.95
CA GLY A 63 -26.23 -9.18 18.65
C GLY A 63 -27.70 -8.92 18.95
N SER A 64 -28.53 -9.01 17.93
CA SER A 64 -29.95 -9.28 18.09
C SER A 64 -30.34 -10.29 17.02
N GLY A 65 -29.91 -11.54 17.26
CA GLY A 65 -30.72 -12.66 16.79
C GLY A 65 -32.04 -12.60 17.55
N SER A 66 -33.12 -12.38 16.83
CA SER A 66 -34.45 -12.79 17.26
C SER A 66 -35.13 -13.48 16.09
N ASP A 67 -35.46 -14.72 16.40
CA ASP A 67 -36.19 -15.74 15.68
C ASP A 67 -37.68 -15.35 15.48
N GLU A 68 -38.40 -16.13 14.65
CA GLU A 68 -39.88 -16.26 14.53
C GLU A 68 -40.69 -14.99 14.12
N ASP A 69 -41.50 -14.94 13.04
CA ASP A 69 -42.55 -15.84 12.51
C ASP A 69 -42.76 -15.62 10.98
#